data_AF-A0A3B1CWM6-F1
#
_entry.id   AF-A0A3B1CWM6-F1
#
_cell.length_a   1.000
_cell.length_b   1.000
_cell.length_c   1.000
_cell.angle_alpha   90.00
_cell.angle_beta   90.00
_cell.angle_gamma   90.00
#
_symmetry.space_group_name_H-M   'P 1'
#
loop_
_entity.id
_entity.type
_entity.pdbx_description
1 polymer ?
#
loop_
_entity_poly.entity_id
_entity_poly.type
_entity_poly.pdbx_seq_one_letter_code
_entity_poly.pdbx_strand_id
1 'polypeptide(L)' 'MKILYILKQEPDETAKKLMEEHKKTQEVTVADLRENKNYTQIVDLIASCDKVIAW' A
#
# COMPACT_ATOMS: atom_id res chain seq x y z
N MET A 1 -9.48 -9.84 0.18
CA MET A 1 -9.26 -8.70 1.08
C MET A 1 -8.50 -7.63 0.31
N LYS A 2 -8.79 -6.36 0.58
CA LYS A 2 -8.15 -5.20 -0.01
C LYS A 2 -6.99 -4.75 0.88
N ILE A 3 -5.80 -4.68 0.31
CA ILE A 3 -4.57 -4.32 1.02
C ILE A 3 -4.04 -3.00 0.47
N LEU A 4 -3.92 -2.00 1.34
CA LEU A 4 -3.25 -0.75 1.03
C LEU A 4 -1.80 -0.80 1.47
N TYR A 5 -0.88 -0.57 0.54
CA TYR A 5 0.52 -0.30 0.81
C TYR A 5 0.79 1.20 0.79
N ILE A 6 1.31 1.74 1.89
CA ILE A 6 1.74 3.14 1.99
C ILE A 6 3.27 3.15 1.96
N LEU A 7 3.86 3.65 0.87
CA LEU A 7 5.30 3.72 0.70
C LEU A 7 5.81 5.08 1.17
N LYS A 8 6.49 5.11 2.32
CA LYS A 8 7.20 6.31 2.83
C LYS A 8 8.67 6.34 2.39
N GLN A 9 9.20 5.19 1.97
CA GLN A 9 10.54 5.00 1.45
C GLN A 9 10.51 3.99 0.29
N GLU A 10 11.65 3.81 -0.40
CA GLU A 10 11.76 2.76 -1.41
C GLU A 10 11.57 1.39 -0.74
N PRO A 11 10.65 0.55 -1.25
CA PRO A 11 10.46 -0.78 -0.70
C PRO A 11 11.71 -1.63 -0.93
N ASP A 12 12.17 -2.29 0.13
CA ASP A 12 13.25 -3.27 0.02
C ASP A 12 12.79 -4.56 -0.68
N GLU A 13 13.74 -5.46 -0.95
CA GLU A 13 13.47 -6.72 -1.63
C GLU A 13 12.46 -7.62 -0.88
N THR A 14 12.35 -7.48 0.43
CA THR A 14 11.35 -8.22 1.23
C THR A 14 9.96 -7.64 0.99
N ALA A 15 9.81 -6.31 1.06
CA ALA A 15 8.56 -5.63 0.74
C ALA A 15 8.08 -5.93 -0.67
N LYS A 16 8.98 -5.86 -1.66
CA LYS A 16 8.64 -6.19 -3.06
C LYS A 16 8.09 -7.61 -3.17
N LYS A 17 8.77 -8.61 -2.58
CA LYS A 17 8.30 -10.00 -2.58
C LYS A 17 6.94 -10.17 -1.89
N LEU A 18 6.73 -9.49 -0.76
CA LEU A 18 5.44 -9.52 -0.06
C LEU A 18 4.31 -8.90 -0.88
N MET A 19 4.57 -7.76 -1.54
CA MET A 19 3.61 -7.11 -2.43
C MET A 19 3.25 -8.02 -3.60
N GLU A 20 4.24 -8.64 -4.24
CA GLU A 20 4.01 -9.58 -5.34
C GLU A 20 3.21 -10.82 -4.90
N GLU A 21 3.50 -11.37 -3.72
CA GLU A 21 2.72 -12.50 -3.20
C GLU A 21 1.27 -12.12 -2.88
N HIS A 22 1.06 -10.95 -2.28
CA HIS A 22 -0.29 -10.46 -2.00
C HIS A 22 -1.08 -10.19 -3.29
N LYS A 23 -0.46 -9.60 -4.32
CA LYS A 23 -1.11 -9.35 -5.63
C LYS A 23 -1.67 -10.61 -6.29
N LYS A 24 -1.12 -11.80 -5.97
CA LYS A 24 -1.62 -13.08 -6.54
C LYS A 24 -3.02 -13.45 -6.04
N THR A 25 -3.38 -13.05 -4.82
CA THR A 25 -4.60 -13.53 -4.16
C THR A 25 -5.48 -12.40 -3.60
N GLN A 26 -4.96 -11.18 -3.53
CA GLN A 26 -5.59 -10.03 -2.90
C GLN A 26 -5.60 -8.83 -3.84
N GLU A 27 -6.54 -7.92 -3.62
CA GLU A 27 -6.58 -6.62 -4.30
C GLU A 27 -5.58 -5.69 -3.60
N VAL A 28 -4.52 -5.28 -4.30
CA VAL A 28 -3.45 -4.45 -3.74
C VAL A 28 -3.51 -3.04 -4.30
N THR A 29 -3.64 -2.05 -3.43
CA THR A 29 -3.53 -0.63 -3.75
C THR A 29 -2.24 -0.07 -3.19
N VAL A 30 -1.57 0.81 -3.93
CA VAL A 30 -0.31 1.42 -3.51
C VAL A 30 -0.48 2.94 -3.47
N ALA A 31 -0.17 3.55 -2.33
CA ALA A 31 -0.08 4.98 -2.14
C ALA A 31 1.39 5.35 -1.86
N ASP A 32 2.02 6.06 -2.80
CA ASP A 32 3.41 6.50 -2.66
C ASP A 32 3.50 7.92 -2.08
N LEU A 33 3.86 8.00 -0.79
CA LEU A 33 4.01 9.27 -0.07
C LEU A 33 5.25 10.07 -0.47
N ARG A 34 6.17 9.47 -1.23
CA ARG A 34 7.37 10.14 -1.73
C ARG A 34 7.02 11.05 -2.90
N GLU A 35 6.04 10.65 -3.71
CA GLU A 35 5.61 11.39 -4.89
C GLU A 35 4.32 12.18 -4.66
N ASN A 36 3.34 11.63 -3.93
CA ASN A 36 2.03 12.24 -3.74
C ASN A 36 1.58 12.21 -2.28
N LYS A 37 1.46 13.40 -1.68
CA LYS A 37 1.06 13.60 -0.28
C LYS A 37 -0.40 14.05 -0.13
N ASN A 38 -1.29 13.57 -0.99
CA ASN A 38 -2.72 13.82 -0.83
C ASN A 38 -3.28 13.01 0.35
N TYR A 39 -3.11 13.55 1.56
CA TYR A 39 -3.53 12.88 2.79
C TYR A 39 -5.04 12.61 2.84
N THR A 40 -5.87 13.46 2.24
CA THR A 40 -7.32 13.24 2.15
C THR A 40 -7.62 11.92 1.41
N GLN A 41 -7.05 11.75 0.22
CA GLN A 41 -7.21 10.51 -0.55
C GLN A 41 -6.66 9.29 0.19
N ILE A 42 -5.56 9.45 0.92
CA ILE A 42 -4.96 8.34 1.68
C ILE A 42 -5.86 7.91 2.83
N VAL A 43 -6.49 8.85 3.53
CA VAL A 43 -7.47 8.55 4.58
C VAL A 43 -8.66 7.79 4.01
N ASP A 44 -9.16 8.20 2.85
CA ASP A 44 -10.24 7.48 2.16
C ASP A 44 -9.82 6.06 1.77
N LEU A 45 -8.59 5.90 1.26
CA LEU A 45 -8.03 4.59 0.92
C LEU A 45 -7.90 3.68 2.15
N ILE A 46 -7.43 4.21 3.27
CA ILE A 46 -7.33 3.49 4.56
C ILE A 46 -8.70 2.98 4.99
N ALA A 47 -9.74 3.82 4.90
CA ALA A 47 -11.10 3.44 5.27
C ALA A 47 -11.72 2.39 4.33
N SER A 48 -11.29 2.36 3.07
CA SER A 48 -11.81 1.45 2.04
C SER A 48 -11.12 0.08 1.96
N CYS A 49 -10.00 -0.10 2.68
CA CYS A 49 -9.19 -1.31 2.65
C CYS A 49 -9.32 -2.12 3.95
N ASP A 50 -9.26 -3.46 3.83
CA ASP A 50 -9.33 -4.33 5.01
C ASP A 50 -8.00 -4.39 5.78
N LYS A 51 -6.87 -4.12 5.10
CA LYS A 51 -5.52 -4.14 5.69
C LYS A 51 -4.68 -3.00 5.16
N VAL A 52 -3.91 -2.38 6.05
CA VAL A 52 -2.94 -1.32 5.70
C VAL A 52 -1.54 -1.75 6.12
N ILE A 53 -0.57 -1.61 5.22
CA ILE A 53 0.85 -1.89 5.46
C ILE A 53 1.63 -0.63 5.10
N ALA A 54 2.28 -0.03 6.09
CA ALA A 54 3.18 1.10 5.87
C ALA A 54 4.62 0.60 5.77
N TRP A 55 5.32 0.96 4.69
CA TRP A 55 6.70 0.56 4.43
C TRP A 55 7.62 1.76 4.26
#